data_AF-A0A535TN82-F1
#
_entry.id   AF-A0A535TN82-F1
#
_cell.length_a   1.000
_cell.length_b   1.000
_cell.length_c   1.000
_cell.angle_alpha   90.00
_cell.angle_beta   90.00
_cell.angle_gamma   90.00
#
_symmetry.space_group_name_H-M   'P 1'
#
loop_
_entity.id
_entity.type
_entity.pdbx_description
1 polymer ?
#
loop_
_entity_poly.entity_id
_entity_poly.type
_entity_poly.pdbx_seq_one_letter_code
_entity_poly.pdbx_strand_id
1 'polypeptide(L)' 'MPLTLDEVRRARQLIAGAAIRTPLVRLNVWDASAEIFLKLENLQPIGSFKIRGAATAMNL' A
#
# COMPACT_ATOMS: atom_id res chain seq x y z
N MET A 1 14.21 8.79 -16.10
CA MET A 1 14.78 9.13 -14.77
C MET A 1 14.34 8.04 -13.80
N PRO A 2 15.22 7.53 -12.91
CA PRO A 2 14.85 6.50 -11.96
C PRO A 2 13.92 7.05 -10.86
N LEU A 3 12.97 6.23 -10.41
CA LEU A 3 12.15 6.52 -9.23
C LEU A 3 13.02 6.56 -7.98
N THR A 4 12.88 7.61 -7.18
CA THR A 4 13.63 7.86 -5.95
C THR A 4 12.80 7.57 -4.71
N LEU A 5 13.49 7.33 -3.59
CA LEU A 5 12.82 7.15 -2.30
C LEU A 5 12.07 8.42 -1.86
N ASP A 6 12.58 9.60 -2.21
CA ASP A 6 11.97 10.87 -1.84
C ASP A 6 10.67 11.13 -2.62
N GLU A 7 10.59 10.70 -3.88
CA GLU A 7 9.33 10.69 -4.64
C GLU A 7 8.28 9.78 -3.97
N VAL A 8 8.68 8.60 -3.46
CA VAL A 8 7.77 7.70 -2.72
C VAL A 8 7.32 8.34 -1.40
N ARG A 9 8.23 9.02 -0.68
CA ARG A 9 7.90 9.73 0.56
C ARG A 9 6.95 10.91 0.31
N ARG A 10 7.14 11.64 -0.79
CA ARG A 10 6.23 12.71 -1.22
C ARG A 10 4.85 12.15 -1.59
N ALA A 11 4.81 11.08 -2.37
CA ALA A 11 3.55 10.42 -2.74
C ALA A 11 2.72 10.00 -1.52
N ARG A 12 3.37 9.57 -0.43
CA ARG A 12 2.67 9.24 0.84
C ARG A 12 1.84 10.41 1.38
N GLN A 13 2.39 11.63 1.33
CA GLN A 13 1.69 12.82 1.83
C GLN A 13 0.53 13.20 0.90
N LEU A 14 0.75 13.11 -0.41
CA LEU A 14 -0.26 13.43 -1.42
C LEU A 14 -1.51 12.56 -1.24
N ILE A 15 -1.33 11.24 -1.19
CA ILE A 15 -2.47 10.30 -1.22
C ILE A 15 -3.16 10.10 0.13
N ALA A 16 -2.82 10.86 1.18
CA ALA A 16 -3.32 10.63 2.54
C ALA A 16 -4.85 10.73 2.66
N GLY A 17 -5.50 11.50 1.79
CA GLY A 17 -6.97 11.60 1.70
C GLY A 17 -7.64 10.53 0.82
N ALA A 18 -6.88 9.85 -0.04
CA ALA A 18 -7.41 8.92 -1.05
C ALA A 18 -7.07 7.44 -0.77
N ALA A 19 -5.96 7.16 -0.09
CA ALA A 19 -5.50 5.81 0.22
C ALA A 19 -5.31 5.61 1.71
N ILE A 20 -5.78 4.46 2.22
CA ILE A 20 -5.68 4.16 3.65
C ILE A 20 -4.41 3.35 3.98
N ARG A 21 -4.06 3.34 5.26
CA ARG A 21 -3.09 2.38 5.80
C ARG A 21 -3.80 1.04 6.01
N THR A 22 -3.80 0.20 4.98
CA THR A 22 -4.30 -1.17 5.05
C THR A 22 -3.56 -1.96 6.14
N PRO A 23 -4.22 -2.94 6.78
CA PRO A 23 -3.60 -3.73 7.83
C PRO A 23 -2.46 -4.62 7.28
N LEU A 24 -1.52 -4.95 8.17
CA LEU A 24 -0.54 -6.02 7.99
C LEU A 24 -0.92 -7.12 8.96
N VAL A 25 -1.38 -8.26 8.45
CA VAL A 25 -1.95 -9.34 9.26
C VAL A 25 -1.05 -10.56 9.18
N ARG A 26 -0.76 -11.20 10.31
CA ARG A 26 -0.03 -12.47 10.31
C ARG A 26 -0.88 -13.57 9.66
N LEU A 27 -0.29 -14.34 8.75
CA LEU A 27 -0.90 -15.55 8.23
C LEU A 27 -0.73 -16.67 9.27
N ASN A 28 -1.83 -17.15 9.83
CA ASN A 28 -1.84 -18.13 10.93
C ASN A 28 -1.69 -19.56 10.40
N VAL A 29 -0.53 -19.88 9.82
CA VAL A 29 -0.17 -21.24 9.40
C VAL A 29 0.84 -21.79 10.40
N TRP A 30 0.50 -22.89 11.06
CA TRP A 30 1.26 -23.44 12.18
C TRP A 30 2.61 -24.05 11.78
N ASP A 31 2.70 -24.64 10.59
CA ASP A 31 3.91 -25.34 10.11
C ASP A 31 4.59 -24.57 8.95
N ALA A 32 4.47 -23.24 8.97
CA ALA A 32 5.15 -22.40 7.99
C ALA A 32 6.65 -22.33 8.33
N SER A 33 7.50 -22.51 7.33
CA SER A 33 8.95 -22.37 7.47
C SER A 33 9.43 -20.93 7.75
N ALA A 34 8.51 -19.96 7.81
CA ALA A 34 8.78 -18.55 8.06
C ALA A 34 7.54 -17.83 8.61
N GLU A 35 7.75 -16.65 9.21
CA GLU A 35 6.67 -15.74 9.55
C GLU A 35 6.14 -15.05 8.29
N ILE A 36 4.89 -15.33 7.93
CA ILE A 36 4.25 -14.77 6.75
C ILE A 36 3.26 -13.69 7.19
N PHE A 37 3.33 -12.52 6.55
CA PHE A 37 2.40 -11.41 6.77
C PHE A 37 1.72 -11.01 5.47
N LEU A 38 0.41 -10.78 5.56
CA LEU A 38 -0.45 -10.34 4.47
C LEU A 38 -0.62 -8.83 4.54
N LYS A 39 -0.19 -8.15 3.49
CA LYS A 39 -0.51 -6.73 3.27
C LYS A 39 -1.81 -6.64 2.48
N LEU A 40 -2.92 -6.37 3.16
CA LEU A 40 -4.26 -6.49 2.59
C LEU A 40 -4.64 -5.27 1.71
N GLU A 41 -3.97 -5.08 0.58
CA GLU A 41 -4.30 -4.01 -0.38
C GLU A 41 -5.64 -4.22 -1.11
N ASN A 42 -6.24 -5.41 -1.01
CA ASN A 42 -7.63 -5.64 -1.40
C ASN A 42 -8.64 -4.85 -0.53
N LEU A 43 -8.21 -4.32 0.61
CA LEU A 43 -9.02 -3.45 1.48
C LEU A 43 -8.79 -1.96 1.25
N GLN A 44 -8.02 -1.56 0.24
CA GLN A 44 -8.00 -0.16 -0.18
C GLN A 44 -9.37 0.31 -0.67
N PRO A 45 -9.66 1.63 -0.66
CA PRO A 45 -10.69 2.19 -1.52
C PRO A 45 -10.47 1.67 -2.95
N ILE A 46 -11.54 1.31 -3.64
CA ILE A 46 -11.55 0.63 -4.96
C ILE A 46 -11.09 -0.85 -4.96
N GLY A 47 -10.76 -1.43 -3.80
CA GLY A 47 -10.49 -2.87 -3.67
C GLY A 47 -9.12 -3.32 -4.18
N SER A 48 -8.19 -2.40 -4.45
CA SER A 48 -6.81 -2.75 -4.83
C SER A 48 -5.82 -1.61 -4.58
N PHE A 49 -4.52 -1.92 -4.61
CA PHE A 49 -3.43 -0.94 -4.44
C PHE A 49 -3.43 0.19 -5.49
N LYS A 50 -4.16 0.03 -6.60
CA LYS A 50 -4.12 0.94 -7.76
C LYS A 50 -4.58 2.36 -7.42
N ILE A 51 -5.42 2.55 -6.40
CA ILE A 51 -5.83 3.88 -5.93
C ILE A 51 -4.62 4.74 -5.55
N ARG A 52 -3.54 4.13 -5.02
CA ARG A 52 -2.32 4.85 -4.63
C ARG A 52 -1.65 5.50 -5.85
N GLY A 53 -1.49 4.73 -6.92
CA GLY A 53 -0.88 5.21 -8.17
C GLY A 53 -1.78 6.21 -8.88
N ALA A 54 -3.08 5.91 -8.99
CA ALA A 54 -4.06 6.80 -9.59
C ALA A 54 -4.14 8.14 -8.87
N ALA A 55 -4.24 8.15 -7.54
CA ALA A 55 -4.29 9.38 -6.74
C ALA A 55 -2.99 10.19 -6.84
N THR A 56 -1.82 9.52 -6.83
CA THR A 56 -0.53 10.21 -7.03
C THR A 56 -0.46 10.88 -8.41
N ALA A 57 -0.90 10.20 -9.47
CA ALA A 57 -0.87 10.70 -10.84
C ALA A 57 -1.87 11.84 -11.08
N MET A 58 -3.04 11.77 -10.45
CA MET A 58 -4.09 12.79 -10.55
C MET A 58 -3.93 13.93 -9.55
N ASN A 59 -2.96 13.82 -8.63
CA ASN A 59 -2.68 14.79 -7.58
C ASN A 59 -3.93 15.12 -6.73
N LEU A 60 -4.71 14.06 -6.42
CA LEU A 60 -5.88 14.08 -5.54
C LEU A 60 -5.48 14.14 -4.07
#